data_AF-A0A968T9G5-F1
#
_entry.id   AF-A0A968T9G5-F1
#
_cell.length_a   1.000
_cell.length_b   1.000
_cell.length_c   1.000
_cell.angle_alpha   90.00
_cell.angle_beta   90.00
_cell.angle_gamma   90.00
#
_symmetry.space_group_name_H-M   'P 1'
#
loop_
_entity.id
_entity.type
_entity.pdbx_description
1 polymer ?
#
loop_
_entity_poly.entity_id
_entity_poly.type
_entity_poly.pdbx_seq_one_letter_code
_entity_poly.pdbx_strand_id
1 'polypeptide(L)'
;MRVLLTIFIILITCLFFTSCNKDEKQLPFPELNQSIPEGTTDTTQSIFSNILKQSIHYSVFLPYGYDTSKILYPVLYLLHGMGGNHQDWIKHDMARTLNQSISDKSCKSMVVIMPER
;
A
#
# COMPACT_ATOMS: atom_id res chain seq x y z
N MET A 1 3.53 -0.84 56.18
CA MET A 1 4.55 -1.01 55.11
C MET A 1 4.30 -2.20 54.18
N ARG A 2 3.73 -3.33 54.63
CA ARG A 2 3.48 -4.52 53.77
C ARG A 2 2.43 -4.34 52.66
N VAL A 3 1.40 -3.50 52.88
CA VAL A 3 0.34 -3.21 51.88
C VAL A 3 0.79 -2.21 50.81
N LEU A 4 1.66 -1.26 51.17
CA LEU A 4 2.20 -0.28 50.22
C LEU A 4 3.22 -0.92 49.25
N LEU A 5 4.00 -1.88 49.76
CA LEU A 5 4.95 -2.67 48.97
C LEU A 5 4.24 -3.56 47.93
N THR A 6 3.08 -4.13 48.27
CA THR A 6 2.31 -4.98 47.36
C THR A 6 1.63 -4.20 46.25
N ILE A 7 1.11 -2.99 46.52
CA ILE A 7 0.55 -2.11 45.48
C ILE A 7 1.63 -1.65 44.49
N PHE A 8 2.83 -1.35 44.98
CA PHE A 8 3.97 -0.93 44.15
C PHE A 8 4.46 -2.05 43.21
N ILE A 9 4.45 -3.30 43.69
CA ILE A 9 4.80 -4.49 42.87
C ILE A 9 3.74 -4.77 41.78
N ILE A 10 2.45 -4.54 42.06
CA ILE A 10 1.38 -4.70 41.07
C ILE A 10 1.47 -3.61 39.98
N LEU A 11 1.79 -2.37 40.35
CA LEU A 11 1.99 -1.27 39.39
C LEU A 11 3.20 -1.48 38.47
N ILE A 12 4.29 -2.03 39.01
CA ILE A 12 5.49 -2.37 38.24
C ILE A 12 5.26 -3.56 37.31
N THR A 13 4.52 -4.58 37.74
CA THR A 13 4.21 -5.74 36.89
C THR A 13 3.24 -5.39 35.76
N CYS A 14 2.28 -4.47 35.97
CA CYS A 14 1.43 -3.95 34.89
C CYS A 14 2.22 -3.20 33.80
N LEU A 15 3.37 -2.60 34.11
CA LEU A 15 4.23 -1.95 33.12
C LEU A 15 5.06 -2.93 32.26
N PHE A 16 5.29 -4.16 32.73
CA PHE A 16 6.03 -5.20 31.99
C PHE A 16 5.16 -6.06 31.07
N PHE A 17 3.83 -5.99 31.15
CA PHE A 17 2.92 -6.78 30.29
C PHE A 17 2.45 -6.06 29.02
N THR A 18 2.97 -4.87 28.70
CA THR A 18 2.83 -4.36 27.32
C THR A 18 3.90 -4.99 26.41
N SER A 19 3.85 -6.32 26.31
CA SER A 19 4.34 -6.99 25.10
C SER A 19 3.39 -6.62 23.97
N CYS A 20 3.66 -5.50 23.32
CA CYS A 20 3.13 -5.25 21.99
C CYS A 20 3.84 -6.27 21.10
N ASN A 21 3.24 -7.47 20.95
CA ASN A 21 3.73 -8.49 20.03
C ASN A 21 3.73 -7.90 18.62
N LYS A 22 4.88 -7.39 18.21
CA LYS A 22 5.24 -7.24 16.79
C LYS A 22 5.75 -8.58 16.30
N ASP A 23 4.85 -9.56 16.28
CA ASP A 23 5.06 -10.83 15.59
C ASP A 23 4.02 -10.97 14.48
N GLU A 24 3.81 -9.89 13.71
CA GLU A 24 3.38 -10.09 12.33
C GLU A 24 4.61 -10.56 11.57
N LYS A 25 4.87 -11.88 11.64
CA LYS A 25 5.74 -12.51 10.66
C LYS A 25 5.12 -12.19 9.32
N GLN A 26 5.76 -11.30 8.57
CA GLN A 26 5.49 -11.14 7.15
C GLN A 26 5.62 -12.54 6.56
N LEU A 27 4.46 -13.17 6.33
CA LEU A 27 4.42 -14.46 5.67
C LEU A 27 5.19 -14.26 4.38
N PRO A 28 6.22 -15.07 4.09
CA PRO A 28 6.91 -14.94 2.82
C PRO A 28 5.83 -15.03 1.75
N PHE A 29 5.69 -13.96 0.97
CA PHE A 29 4.73 -13.94 -0.12
C PHE A 29 5.00 -15.19 -0.96
N PRO A 30 3.98 -16.02 -1.25
CA PRO A 30 4.18 -17.26 -1.96
C PRO A 30 5.04 -17.02 -3.21
N GLU A 31 6.10 -17.82 -3.37
CA GLU A 31 6.95 -17.76 -4.54
C GLU A 31 6.09 -17.98 -5.77
N LEU A 32 6.18 -17.02 -6.70
CA LEU A 32 5.34 -16.98 -7.88
C LEU A 32 5.86 -18.00 -8.90
N ASN A 33 5.24 -19.18 -9.00
CA ASN A 33 5.66 -20.22 -9.95
C ASN A 33 5.02 -20.13 -11.35
N GLN A 34 4.41 -18.99 -11.70
CA GLN A 34 3.87 -18.73 -13.04
C GLN A 34 4.18 -17.28 -13.47
N SER A 35 4.49 -17.10 -14.76
CA SER A 35 4.63 -15.78 -15.37
C SER A 35 3.26 -15.08 -15.40
N ILE A 36 2.92 -14.33 -14.36
CA ILE A 36 1.69 -13.53 -14.32
C ILE A 36 1.82 -12.40 -15.36
N PRO A 37 0.79 -12.15 -16.18
CA PRO A 37 0.75 -10.99 -17.06
C PRO A 37 0.92 -9.70 -16.24
N GLU A 38 1.99 -8.95 -16.52
CA GLU A 38 2.40 -7.83 -15.66
C GLU A 38 1.85 -6.50 -16.18
N GLY A 39 1.16 -5.76 -15.32
CA GLY A 39 0.87 -4.34 -15.55
C GLY A 39 2.13 -3.48 -15.50
N THR A 40 2.05 -2.27 -16.05
CA THR A 40 3.15 -1.30 -16.06
C THR A 40 2.89 -0.19 -15.06
N THR A 41 3.95 0.31 -14.42
CA THR A 41 3.87 1.45 -13.51
C THR A 41 4.73 2.60 -14.01
N ASP A 42 4.19 3.82 -14.01
CA ASP A 42 4.89 5.05 -14.35
C ASP A 42 4.79 6.06 -13.19
N THR A 43 5.95 6.56 -12.74
CA THR A 43 6.09 7.50 -11.61
C THR A 43 6.46 8.91 -12.05
N THR A 44 6.64 9.16 -13.34
CA THR A 44 7.24 10.41 -13.85
C THR A 44 6.22 11.49 -14.15
N GLN A 45 4.93 11.19 -13.97
CA GLN A 45 3.85 12.04 -14.45
C GLN A 45 3.58 13.22 -13.53
N SER A 46 3.07 14.30 -14.13
CA SER A 46 2.63 15.50 -13.39
C SER A 46 1.52 16.24 -14.13
N ILE A 47 0.70 16.96 -13.38
CA ILE A 47 -0.36 17.83 -13.89
C ILE A 47 -0.35 19.17 -13.15
N PHE A 48 -0.53 20.28 -13.87
CA PHE A 48 -0.67 21.59 -13.23
C PHE A 48 -2.05 21.74 -12.57
N SER A 49 -2.07 21.94 -11.26
CA SER A 49 -3.30 22.17 -10.50
C SER A 49 -3.67 23.65 -10.50
N ASN A 50 -4.80 23.99 -11.13
CA ASN A 50 -5.33 25.35 -11.10
C ASN A 50 -5.80 25.79 -9.70
N ILE A 51 -6.09 24.84 -8.80
CA ILE A 51 -6.55 25.11 -7.43
C ILE A 51 -5.34 25.42 -6.55
N LEU A 52 -4.29 24.60 -6.62
CA LEU A 52 -3.10 24.72 -5.79
C LEU A 52 -2.03 25.64 -6.39
N LYS A 53 -2.19 26.03 -7.67
CA LYS A 53 -1.23 26.86 -8.43
C LYS A 53 0.17 26.25 -8.54
N GLN A 54 0.25 24.92 -8.57
CA GLN A 54 1.50 24.18 -8.67
C GLN A 54 1.32 22.88 -9.47
N SER A 55 2.41 22.32 -9.99
CA SER A 55 2.42 20.98 -10.56
C SER A 55 2.32 19.93 -9.47
N ILE A 56 1.39 18.99 -9.63
CA ILE A 56 1.17 17.85 -8.75
C ILE A 56 1.67 16.61 -9.48
N HIS A 57 2.62 15.91 -8.86
CA HIS A 57 3.11 14.63 -9.37
C HIS A 57 2.10 13.53 -9.09
N TYR A 58 2.15 12.47 -9.87
CA TYR A 58 1.39 11.25 -9.57
C TYR A 58 2.08 10.05 -10.18
N SER A 59 1.80 8.89 -9.62
CA SER A 59 2.14 7.61 -10.24
C SER A 59 0.87 6.95 -10.78
N VAL A 60 1.03 6.15 -11.83
CA VAL A 60 -0.05 5.38 -12.44
C VAL A 60 0.37 3.94 -12.62
N PHE A 61 -0.51 3.01 -12.25
CA PHE A 61 -0.44 1.61 -12.64
C PHE A 61 -1.47 1.37 -13.76
N LEU A 62 -0.99 0.80 -14.86
CA LEU A 62 -1.79 0.36 -16.00
C LEU A 62 -1.83 -1.17 -16.01
N PRO A 63 -3.02 -1.78 -16.09
CA PRO A 63 -3.12 -3.24 -16.10
C PRO A 63 -2.54 -3.82 -17.40
N TYR A 64 -2.16 -5.09 -17.36
CA TYR A 64 -1.68 -5.79 -18.56
C TYR A 64 -2.66 -5.66 -19.73
N GLY A 65 -2.11 -5.35 -20.92
CA GLY A 65 -2.88 -5.19 -22.16
C GLY A 65 -3.62 -3.85 -22.29
N TYR A 66 -3.38 -2.88 -21.40
CA TYR A 66 -4.03 -1.57 -21.44
C TYR A 66 -3.90 -0.88 -22.82
N ASP A 67 -2.70 -0.84 -23.41
CA ASP A 67 -2.43 -0.11 -24.66
C ASP A 67 -3.13 -0.68 -25.90
N THR A 68 -3.47 -1.98 -25.89
CA THR A 68 -4.08 -2.68 -27.02
C THR A 68 -5.56 -2.95 -26.83
N SER A 69 -6.06 -2.75 -25.61
CA SER A 69 -7.44 -3.00 -25.24
C SER A 69 -8.37 -1.89 -25.73
N LYS A 70 -9.62 -2.26 -26.00
CA LYS A 70 -10.72 -1.32 -26.32
C LYS A 70 -11.74 -1.20 -25.18
N ILE A 71 -11.50 -1.86 -24.05
CA ILE A 71 -12.42 -1.83 -22.92
C ILE A 71 -12.16 -0.58 -22.06
N LEU A 72 -13.19 -0.14 -21.35
CA LEU A 72 -13.04 0.88 -20.32
C LEU A 72 -12.62 0.22 -19.01
N TYR A 73 -11.55 0.73 -18.39
CA TYR A 73 -11.07 0.28 -17.09
C TYR A 73 -11.66 1.17 -15.99
N PRO A 74 -12.16 0.59 -14.87
CA PRO A 74 -12.43 1.38 -13.68
C PRO A 74 -11.13 2.00 -13.15
N VAL A 75 -11.25 3.14 -12.46
CA VAL A 75 -10.12 3.89 -11.91
C VAL A 75 -10.19 3.89 -10.39
N LEU A 76 -9.11 3.49 -9.74
CA LEU A 76 -8.91 3.60 -8.30
C LEU A 76 -7.93 4.74 -8.00
N TYR A 77 -8.33 5.70 -7.17
CA TYR A 77 -7.42 6.69 -6.60
C TYR A 77 -6.92 6.19 -5.24
N LEU A 78 -5.64 5.87 -5.17
CA LEU A 78 -5.01 5.26 -4.00
C LEU A 78 -4.10 6.29 -3.30
N LEU A 79 -4.58 6.83 -2.19
CA LEU A 79 -3.90 7.87 -1.43
C LEU A 79 -2.84 7.27 -0.49
N HIS A 80 -1.76 8.02 -0.27
CA HIS A 80 -0.74 7.67 0.70
C HIS A 80 -1.10 8.18 2.11
N GLY A 81 -0.37 7.70 3.12
CA GLY A 81 -0.53 8.13 4.51
C GLY A 81 0.16 9.47 4.82
N MET A 82 0.17 9.82 6.11
CA MET A 82 0.95 10.96 6.60
C MET A 82 2.44 10.75 6.36
N GLY A 83 3.14 11.79 5.90
CA GLY A 83 4.57 11.71 5.57
C GLY A 83 4.91 10.99 4.25
N GLY A 84 3.90 10.43 3.59
CA GLY A 84 4.08 9.74 2.31
C GLY A 84 3.97 10.64 1.07
N ASN A 85 4.17 10.03 -0.09
CA ASN A 85 4.06 10.64 -1.42
C ASN A 85 3.56 9.64 -2.49
N HIS A 86 3.45 10.14 -3.73
CA HIS A 86 2.90 9.41 -4.88
C HIS A 86 3.62 8.08 -5.24
N GLN A 87 4.82 7.82 -4.72
CA GLN A 87 5.62 6.63 -5.03
C GLN A 87 5.50 5.53 -3.98
N ASP A 88 4.88 5.80 -2.83
CA ASP A 88 5.01 4.92 -1.68
C ASP A 88 4.40 3.54 -1.91
N TRP A 89 3.22 3.47 -2.51
CA TRP A 89 2.59 2.17 -2.81
C TRP A 89 3.43 1.32 -3.76
N ILE A 90 4.18 1.94 -4.66
CA ILE A 90 5.06 1.24 -5.60
C ILE A 90 6.26 0.65 -4.87
N LYS A 91 6.83 1.40 -3.92
CA LYS A 91 7.93 0.91 -3.06
C LYS A 91 7.51 -0.26 -2.16
N HIS A 92 6.20 -0.44 -1.95
CA HIS A 92 5.62 -1.53 -1.16
C HIS A 92 5.01 -2.63 -2.04
N ASP A 93 5.51 -2.82 -3.27
CA ASP A 93 5.14 -3.92 -4.18
C ASP A 93 3.64 -4.03 -4.50
N MET A 94 2.92 -2.90 -4.51
CA MET A 94 1.49 -2.87 -4.83
C MET A 94 1.21 -3.49 -6.21
N ALA A 95 2.07 -3.24 -7.22
CA ALA A 95 1.89 -3.78 -8.57
C ALA A 95 1.85 -5.32 -8.57
N ARG A 96 2.70 -5.99 -7.78
CA ARG A 96 2.70 -7.45 -7.65
C ARG A 96 1.38 -7.94 -7.05
N THR A 97 0.91 -7.28 -5.99
CA THR A 97 -0.36 -7.63 -5.34
C THR A 97 -1.53 -7.47 -6.31
N LEU A 98 -1.61 -6.35 -7.03
CA LEU A 98 -2.66 -6.15 -8.03
C LEU A 98 -2.61 -7.18 -9.16
N ASN A 99 -1.42 -7.44 -9.71
CA ASN A 99 -1.27 -8.43 -10.77
C ASN A 99 -1.75 -9.82 -10.31
N GLN A 100 -1.41 -10.22 -9.08
CA GLN A 100 -1.89 -11.46 -8.48
C GLN A 100 -3.41 -11.45 -8.32
N SER A 101 -3.99 -10.41 -7.72
CA SER A 101 -5.43 -10.30 -7.50
C SER A 101 -6.25 -10.19 -8.80
N ILE A 102 -5.66 -9.66 -9.87
CA ILE A 102 -6.30 -9.64 -11.19
C ILE A 102 -6.22 -11.03 -11.82
N SER A 103 -5.09 -11.72 -11.70
CA SER A 103 -4.87 -13.05 -12.24
C SER A 103 -5.74 -14.12 -11.57
N ASP A 104 -5.91 -14.05 -10.25
CA ASP A 104 -6.76 -14.97 -9.48
C ASP A 104 -8.26 -14.60 -9.52
N LYS A 105 -8.60 -13.50 -10.21
CA LYS A 105 -9.97 -12.95 -10.37
C LYS A 105 -10.62 -12.48 -9.07
N SER A 106 -9.85 -12.26 -7.99
CA SER A 106 -10.33 -11.61 -6.78
C SER A 106 -10.57 -10.11 -6.96
N CYS A 107 -9.93 -9.49 -7.97
CA CYS A 107 -10.07 -8.09 -8.33
C CYS A 107 -10.28 -7.91 -9.84
N LYS A 108 -11.04 -6.87 -10.23
CA LYS A 108 -11.18 -6.49 -11.65
C LYS A 108 -9.90 -5.81 -12.14
N SER A 109 -9.58 -6.02 -13.42
CA SER A 109 -8.53 -5.23 -14.08
C SER A 109 -8.89 -3.73 -14.04
N MET A 110 -7.97 -2.88 -13.58
CA MET A 110 -8.23 -1.47 -13.28
C MET A 110 -6.97 -0.61 -13.44
N VAL A 111 -7.17 0.68 -13.68
CA VAL A 111 -6.12 1.70 -13.60
C VAL A 111 -6.04 2.20 -12.15
N VAL A 112 -4.83 2.35 -11.61
CA VAL A 112 -4.64 2.91 -10.26
C VAL A 112 -3.82 4.18 -10.35
N ILE A 113 -4.37 5.28 -9.84
CA ILE A 113 -3.73 6.60 -9.77
C ILE A 113 -3.33 6.87 -8.33
N MET A 114 -2.07 7.21 -8.12
CA MET A 114 -1.49 7.54 -6.82
C MET A 114 -0.99 8.98 -6.87
N PRO A 115 -1.79 9.97 -6.44
CA PRO A 115 -1.40 11.38 -6.51
C PRO A 115 -0.40 11.76 -5.41
N GLU A 116 0.37 12.81 -5.69
CA GLU A 116 1.10 13.60 -4.69
C GLU A 116 0.12 14.48 -3.88
N ARG A 117 0.52 14.88 -2.68
CA ARG A 117 -0.29 15.74 -1.79
C ARG A 117 -0.56 17.13 -2.38
#